data_AF-A0A317W601-F1
#
_entry.id   AF-A0A317W601-F1
#
_cell.length_a   1.000
_cell.length_b   1.000
_cell.length_c   1.000
_cell.angle_alpha   90.00
_cell.angle_beta   90.00
_cell.angle_gamma   90.00
#
_symmetry.space_group_name_H-M   'P 1'
#
loop_
_entity.id
_entity.type
_entity.pdbx_description
1 polymer ?
#
loop_
_entity_poly.entity_id
_entity_poly.type
_entity_poly.pdbx_seq_one_letter_code
_entity_poly.pdbx_strand_id
1 'polypeptide(L)'
;MDPLTLSLQKIDALHSQDPTKTPTTNTPYELHYAQKMTSYLYKHTATPSPALQLAIRAQHLKRWEVPRASYPAGKAGYYAWRSGLGRRQAEMAEQVCRESGIGGQEAERVGRLIRKEGLKGE
;
A
#
# COMPACT_ATOMS: atom_id res chain seq x y z
N MET A 1 2.29 -16.67 -14.44
CA MET A 1 2.14 -16.10 -13.09
C MET A 1 0.70 -15.61 -12.99
N ASP A 2 0.01 -15.91 -11.89
CA ASP A 2 -1.36 -15.43 -11.69
C ASP A 2 -1.39 -13.92 -11.41
N PRO A 3 -2.54 -13.24 -11.62
CA PRO A 3 -2.66 -11.79 -11.44
C PRO A 3 -2.32 -11.26 -10.04
N LEU A 4 -2.58 -12.04 -8.98
CA LEU A 4 -2.28 -11.65 -7.60
C LEU A 4 -0.77 -11.63 -7.38
N THR A 5 -0.07 -12.71 -7.75
CA THR A 5 1.38 -12.80 -7.62
C THR A 5 2.09 -11.70 -8.43
N LEU A 6 1.63 -11.44 -9.66
CA LEU A 6 2.19 -10.37 -10.50
C LEU A 6 1.98 -8.98 -9.87
N SER A 7 0.80 -8.71 -9.33
CA SER A 7 0.49 -7.45 -8.66
C SER A 7 1.37 -7.23 -7.42
N LEU A 8 1.57 -8.26 -6.59
CA LEU A 8 2.45 -8.21 -5.43
C LEU A 8 3.89 -7.87 -5.82
N GLN A 9 4.42 -8.50 -6.88
CA GLN A 9 5.76 -8.21 -7.38
C GLN A 9 5.90 -6.78 -7.91
N LYS A 10 4.90 -6.28 -8.65
CA LYS A 10 4.89 -4.89 -9.11
C LYS A 10 4.85 -3.89 -7.94
N ILE A 11 4.05 -4.15 -6.91
CA ILE A 11 4.01 -3.33 -5.70
C ILE A 11 5.38 -3.34 -4.99
N ASP A 12 6.01 -4.52 -4.85
CA ASP A 12 7.36 -4.63 -4.28
C ASP A 12 8.41 -3.89 -5.11
N ALA A 13 8.32 -3.93 -6.44
CA ALA A 13 9.22 -3.21 -7.33
C ALA A 13 9.08 -1.68 -7.15
N LEU A 14 7.85 -1.18 -6.92
CA LEU A 14 7.63 0.22 -6.58
C LEU A 14 8.24 0.56 -5.22
N HIS A 15 7.99 -0.23 -4.18
CA HIS A 15 8.59 -0.03 -2.84
C HIS A 15 10.11 -0.09 -2.84
N SER A 16 10.69 -0.90 -3.72
CA SER A 16 12.14 -1.04 -3.87
C SER A 16 12.83 0.23 -4.37
N GLN A 17 12.06 1.21 -4.88
CA GLN A 17 12.58 2.51 -5.31
C GLN A 17 12.80 3.48 -4.15
N ASP A 18 12.43 3.13 -2.91
CA ASP A 18 12.72 3.95 -1.74
C ASP A 18 14.25 4.11 -1.57
N PRO A 19 14.79 5.33 -1.62
CA PRO A 19 16.22 5.56 -1.44
C PRO A 19 16.66 5.33 0.01
N THR A 20 15.73 5.39 0.96
CA THR A 20 15.99 5.17 2.38
C THR A 20 16.13 3.68 2.62
N LYS A 21 17.21 3.27 3.30
CA LYS A 21 17.46 1.85 3.59
C LYS A 21 17.42 1.57 5.08
N THR A 22 17.02 0.37 5.45
CA THR A 22 17.10 -0.10 6.83
C THR A 22 18.57 -0.17 7.28
N PRO A 23 18.91 0.24 8.51
CA PRO A 23 20.29 0.24 8.99
C PRO A 23 20.93 -1.15 9.03
N THR A 24 20.14 -2.20 9.32
CA THR A 24 20.66 -3.55 9.56
C THR A 24 20.74 -4.40 8.28
N THR A 25 19.74 -4.32 7.40
CA THR A 25 19.63 -5.21 6.24
C THR A 25 19.89 -4.50 4.91
N ASN A 26 20.12 -3.18 4.94
CA ASN A 26 20.34 -2.35 3.75
C ASN A 26 19.23 -2.51 2.69
N THR A 27 18.01 -2.81 3.14
CA THR A 27 16.82 -3.00 2.30
C THR A 27 16.06 -1.69 2.19
N PRO A 28 15.48 -1.33 1.03
CA PRO A 28 14.58 -0.17 0.92
C PRO A 28 13.53 -0.19 2.03
N TYR A 29 13.36 0.94 2.72
CA TYR A 29 12.64 0.99 3.99
C TYR A 29 11.16 0.66 3.82
N GLU A 30 10.48 1.25 2.84
CA GLU A 30 9.07 0.92 2.59
C GLU A 30 8.87 -0.53 2.10
N LEU A 31 9.84 -1.13 1.39
CA LEU A 31 9.77 -2.55 1.03
C LEU A 31 9.83 -3.43 2.30
N HIS A 32 10.78 -3.14 3.18
CA HIS A 32 10.88 -3.83 4.47
C HIS A 32 9.59 -3.69 5.28
N TYR A 33 9.02 -2.49 5.34
CA TYR A 33 7.76 -2.24 6.02
C TYR A 33 6.60 -3.04 5.42
N ALA A 34 6.44 -3.02 4.10
CA ALA A 34 5.37 -3.73 3.39
C ALA A 34 5.43 -5.26 3.59
N GLN A 35 6.63 -5.84 3.57
CA GLN A 35 6.86 -7.26 3.88
C GLN A 35 6.50 -7.58 5.35
N LYS A 36 6.89 -6.71 6.28
CA LYS A 36 6.55 -6.85 7.70
C LYS A 36 5.03 -6.79 7.93
N MET A 37 4.33 -5.88 7.25
CA MET A 37 2.86 -5.79 7.34
C MET A 37 2.18 -7.04 6.76
N THR A 38 2.72 -7.60 5.68
CA THR A 38 2.25 -8.88 5.15
C THR A 38 2.43 -10.01 6.17
N SER A 39 3.57 -10.07 6.86
CA SER A 39 3.77 -11.07 7.93
C SER A 39 2.73 -10.95 9.05
N TYR A 40 2.39 -9.73 9.48
CA TYR A 40 1.34 -9.54 10.49
C TYR A 40 -0.06 -9.87 9.96
N LEU A 41 -0.36 -9.60 8.69
CA LEU A 41 -1.63 -10.00 8.07
C LEU A 41 -1.85 -11.51 8.22
N TYR A 42 -0.87 -12.34 7.86
CA TYR A 42 -1.01 -13.80 7.96
C TYR A 42 -1.02 -14.32 9.40
N LYS A 43 -0.45 -13.59 10.36
CA LYS A 43 -0.61 -13.90 11.79
C LYS A 43 -2.02 -13.61 12.31
N HIS A 44 -2.66 -12.56 11.80
CA HIS A 44 -3.99 -12.14 12.20
C HIS A 44 -5.10 -12.90 11.46
N THR A 45 -4.91 -13.18 10.18
CA THR A 45 -5.89 -13.80 9.29
C THR A 45 -5.18 -14.85 8.44
N ALA A 46 -5.44 -16.13 8.72
CA ALA A 46 -4.75 -17.24 8.05
C ALA A 46 -4.99 -17.30 6.53
N THR A 47 -6.19 -16.90 6.09
CA THR A 47 -6.63 -16.96 4.68
C THR A 47 -7.16 -15.59 4.21
N PRO A 48 -6.29 -14.57 4.11
CA PRO A 48 -6.73 -13.23 3.73
C PRO A 48 -7.15 -13.20 2.26
N SER A 49 -8.24 -12.48 1.95
CA SER A 49 -8.67 -12.28 0.56
C SER A 49 -7.56 -11.65 -0.30
N PRO A 50 -7.50 -11.92 -1.62
CA PRO A 50 -6.54 -11.30 -2.52
C PRO A 50 -6.53 -9.77 -2.44
N ALA A 51 -7.70 -9.11 -2.42
CA ALA A 51 -7.76 -7.65 -2.25
C ALA A 51 -7.11 -7.17 -0.95
N LEU A 52 -7.30 -7.89 0.16
CA LEU A 52 -6.68 -7.53 1.44
C LEU A 52 -5.16 -7.72 1.41
N GLN A 53 -4.66 -8.78 0.78
CA GLN A 53 -3.22 -8.99 0.59
C GLN A 53 -2.59 -7.82 -0.17
N LEU A 54 -3.19 -7.42 -1.28
CA LEU A 54 -2.73 -6.30 -2.12
C LEU A 54 -2.80 -4.96 -1.38
N ALA A 55 -3.91 -4.68 -0.68
CA ALA A 55 -4.08 -3.45 0.08
C ALA A 55 -3.06 -3.33 1.22
N ILE A 56 -2.79 -4.44 1.94
CA ILE A 56 -1.75 -4.47 2.98
C ILE A 56 -0.37 -4.31 2.37
N ARG A 57 -0.08 -4.98 1.25
CA ARG A 57 1.21 -4.85 0.58
C ARG A 57 1.47 -3.44 0.05
N ALA A 58 0.43 -2.74 -0.38
CA ALA A 58 0.49 -1.36 -0.86
C ALA A 58 0.50 -0.29 0.26
N GLN A 59 0.54 -0.68 1.53
CA GLN A 59 0.69 0.30 2.61
C GLN A 59 1.98 1.10 2.42
N HIS A 60 1.88 2.42 2.57
CA HIS A 60 2.97 3.37 2.37
C HIS A 60 3.59 3.38 0.95
N LEU A 61 2.89 2.84 -0.05
CA LEU A 61 3.39 2.81 -1.43
C LEU A 61 3.87 4.20 -1.88
N LYS A 62 5.16 4.29 -2.21
CA LYS A 62 5.82 5.53 -2.65
C LYS A 62 5.59 6.73 -1.72
N ARG A 63 5.49 6.50 -0.41
CA ARG A 63 5.25 7.54 0.61
C ARG A 63 6.40 8.54 0.73
N TRP A 64 7.65 8.10 0.55
CA TRP A 64 8.84 8.96 0.63
C TRP A 64 8.81 10.14 -0.36
N GLU A 65 8.09 10.00 -1.49
CA GLU A 65 7.93 11.05 -2.49
C GLU A 65 7.02 12.19 -2.02
N VAL A 66 6.27 12.00 -0.93
CA VAL A 66 5.40 13.05 -0.35
C VAL A 66 5.78 13.25 1.12
N PRO A 67 6.88 13.98 1.41
CA PRO A 67 7.34 14.19 2.77
C PRO A 67 6.28 14.88 3.63
N ARG A 68 6.18 14.53 4.91
CA ARG A 68 5.23 15.21 5.85
C ARG A 68 5.43 16.72 5.87
N ALA A 69 6.67 17.19 5.74
CA ALA A 69 7.01 18.61 5.74
C ALA A 69 6.45 19.39 4.54
N SER A 70 5.97 18.72 3.48
CA SER A 70 5.31 19.37 2.33
C SER A 70 3.89 19.89 2.63
N TYR A 71 3.36 19.62 3.83
CA TYR A 71 2.05 20.08 4.29
C TYR A 71 2.21 20.97 5.54
N PRO A 72 1.29 21.93 5.80
CA PRO A 72 1.34 22.77 6.99
C PRO A 72 1.49 21.97 8.29
N ALA A 73 2.14 22.57 9.29
CA ALA A 73 2.25 21.98 10.62
C ALA A 73 0.87 21.83 11.29
N GLY A 74 0.83 21.07 12.39
CA GLY A 74 -0.37 20.86 13.17
C GLY A 74 -1.33 19.79 12.62
N LYS A 75 -2.46 19.65 13.32
CA LYS A 75 -3.43 18.56 13.17
C LYS A 75 -4.11 18.57 11.79
N ALA A 76 -4.53 19.73 11.32
CA ALA A 76 -5.21 19.87 10.03
C ALA A 76 -4.29 19.47 8.86
N GLY A 77 -3.06 19.97 8.82
CA GLY A 77 -2.08 19.61 7.79
C GLY A 77 -1.69 18.14 7.83
N TYR A 78 -1.61 17.52 9.02
CA TYR A 78 -1.37 16.08 9.16
C TYR A 78 -2.50 15.25 8.54
N TYR A 79 -3.75 15.60 8.80
CA TYR A 79 -4.88 14.88 8.21
C TYR A 79 -4.96 15.07 6.70
N ALA A 80 -4.74 16.28 6.20
CA ALA A 80 -4.69 16.54 4.76
C ALA A 80 -3.61 15.69 4.08
N TRP A 81 -2.41 15.63 4.66
CA TRP A 81 -1.33 14.79 4.17
C TRP A 81 -1.69 13.31 4.16
N ARG A 82 -2.22 12.80 5.28
CA ARG A 82 -2.63 11.39 5.40
C ARG A 82 -3.71 11.00 4.39
N SER A 83 -4.71 11.86 4.18
CA SER A 83 -5.78 11.63 3.21
C SER A 83 -5.29 11.74 1.76
N GLY A 84 -4.36 12.67 1.48
CA GLY A 84 -3.68 12.75 0.19
C GLY A 84 -2.88 11.50 -0.14
N LEU A 85 -2.08 11.01 0.82
CA LEU A 85 -1.34 9.75 0.68
C LEU A 85 -2.26 8.57 0.40
N GLY A 86 -3.35 8.43 1.15
CA GLY A 86 -4.29 7.31 0.98
C GLY A 86 -4.90 7.27 -0.43
N ARG A 87 -5.31 8.43 -0.97
CA ARG A 87 -5.84 8.53 -2.35
C ARG A 87 -4.79 8.13 -3.38
N ARG A 88 -3.60 8.74 -3.31
CA ARG A 88 -2.50 8.46 -4.24
C ARG A 88 -2.08 6.98 -4.23
N GLN A 89 -1.97 6.40 -3.04
CA GLN A 89 -1.59 4.99 -2.85
C GLN A 89 -2.64 4.04 -3.40
N ALA A 90 -3.92 4.36 -3.20
CA ALA A 90 -5.01 3.59 -3.76
C ALA A 90 -5.02 3.63 -5.29
N GLU A 91 -4.88 4.81 -5.90
CA GLU A 91 -4.81 4.98 -7.35
C GLU A 91 -3.67 4.16 -7.97
N MET A 92 -2.46 4.23 -7.39
CA MET A 92 -1.31 3.44 -7.86
C MET A 92 -1.56 1.94 -7.73
N ALA A 93 -2.10 1.48 -6.60
CA ALA A 93 -2.38 0.07 -6.38
C ALA A 93 -3.48 -0.45 -7.33
N GLU A 94 -4.54 0.33 -7.54
CA GLU A 94 -5.61 0.04 -8.51
C GLU A 94 -5.05 -0.11 -9.92
N GLN A 95 -4.17 0.80 -10.34
CA GLN A 95 -3.51 0.73 -11.64
C GLN A 95 -2.67 -0.54 -11.77
N VAL A 96 -1.82 -0.85 -10.77
CA VAL A 96 -1.00 -2.07 -10.76
C VAL A 96 -1.88 -3.33 -10.87
N CYS A 97 -3.01 -3.37 -10.16
CA CYS A 97 -3.95 -4.48 -10.23
C CYS A 97 -4.50 -4.66 -11.65
N ARG A 98 -5.01 -3.58 -12.26
CA ARG A 98 -5.57 -3.62 -13.63
C ARG A 98 -4.54 -4.06 -14.66
N GLU A 99 -3.34 -3.50 -14.60
CA GLU A 99 -2.24 -3.87 -15.50
C GLU A 99 -1.75 -5.32 -15.30
N SER A 100 -2.06 -5.93 -14.16
CA SER A 100 -1.72 -7.33 -13.87
C SER A 100 -2.84 -8.29 -14.24
N GLY A 101 -3.95 -7.79 -14.77
CA GLY A 101 -5.12 -8.59 -15.19
C GLY A 101 -6.19 -8.77 -14.12
N ILE A 102 -6.13 -8.03 -13.00
CA ILE A 102 -7.22 -8.02 -12.00
C ILE A 102 -8.37 -7.15 -12.52
N GLY A 103 -9.60 -7.68 -12.45
CA GLY A 103 -10.80 -6.99 -12.91
C GLY A 103 -11.05 -5.67 -12.17
N GLY A 104 -11.70 -4.72 -12.84
CA GLY A 104 -11.88 -3.35 -12.34
C GLY A 104 -12.56 -3.25 -10.97
N GLN A 105 -13.58 -4.06 -10.70
CA GLN A 105 -14.27 -4.08 -9.40
C GLN A 105 -13.37 -4.57 -8.26
N GLU A 106 -12.53 -5.56 -8.52
CA GLU A 106 -11.60 -6.10 -7.52
C GLU A 106 -10.42 -5.14 -7.30
N ALA A 107 -9.92 -4.50 -8.36
CA ALA A 107 -8.94 -3.41 -8.24
C ALA A 107 -9.51 -2.27 -7.38
N GLU A 108 -10.73 -1.81 -7.66
CA GLU A 108 -11.39 -0.76 -6.87
C GLU A 108 -11.56 -1.17 -5.40
N ARG A 109 -11.87 -2.44 -5.13
CA ARG A 109 -11.92 -2.99 -3.76
C ARG A 109 -10.58 -2.84 -3.04
N VAL A 110 -9.45 -3.09 -3.71
CA VAL A 110 -8.10 -2.84 -3.16
C VAL A 110 -7.94 -1.37 -2.78
N GLY A 111 -8.30 -0.46 -3.69
CA GLY A 111 -8.20 0.98 -3.44
C GLY A 111 -9.05 1.46 -2.27
N ARG A 112 -10.30 0.99 -2.17
CA ARG A 112 -11.18 1.29 -1.01
C ARG A 112 -10.57 0.87 0.32
N LEU A 113 -9.97 -0.33 0.38
CA LEU A 113 -9.29 -0.81 1.59
C LEU A 113 -8.12 0.09 1.99
N ILE A 114 -7.31 0.56 1.02
CA ILE A 114 -6.19 1.48 1.27
C ILE A 114 -6.70 2.83 1.80
N ARG A 115 -7.78 3.37 1.22
CA ARG A 115 -8.43 4.61 1.68
C ARG A 115 -9.19 4.45 2.99
N LYS A 116 -9.32 3.22 3.51
CA LYS A 116 -10.08 2.86 4.72
C LYS A 116 -11.58 3.15 4.59
N GLU A 117 -12.09 3.05 3.38
CA GLU A 117 -13.51 3.22 3.07
C GLU A 117 -14.27 1.92 3.37
N GLY A 118 -15.49 2.05 3.92
CA GLY A 118 -16.33 0.88 4.22
C GLY A 118 -15.79 -0.06 5.31
N LEU A 119 -14.84 0.39 6.14
CA LEU A 119 -14.30 -0.39 7.27
C LEU A 119 -15.19 -0.34 8.52
N LYS A 120 -16.28 0.44 8.51
CA LYS A 120 -17.31 0.34 9.55
C LYS A 120 -18.10 -0.93 9.26
N GLY A 121 -17.89 -1.95 10.07
CA GLY A 121 -18.84 -3.06 10.17
C GLY A 121 -20.15 -2.55 10.75
N GLU A 122 -21.24 -3.17 10.33
CA GLU A 122 -22.32 -3.47 11.27
C GLU A 122 -21.79 -4.39 12.39
#